data_AF-A0A539DA50-F1
#
_entry.id   AF-A0A539DA50-F1
#
_cell.length_a   1.000
_cell.length_b   1.000
_cell.length_c   1.000
_cell.angle_alpha   90.00
_cell.angle_beta   90.00
_cell.angle_gamma   90.00
#
_symmetry.space_group_name_H-M   'P 1'
#
loop_
_entity.id
_entity.type
_entity.pdbx_description
1 polymer ?
#
loop_
_entity_poly.entity_id
_entity_poly.type
_entity_poly.pdbx_seq_one_letter_code
_entity_poly.pdbx_strand_id
1 'polypeptide(L)'
;MALGPRGDIVICEVKSGVEDYRVDRKWGEYGPFCDAFYFAVAPEFPSNILPEEPGLIVADGFGGAVVRDAPASPLAPARRKALIVAFGRLGAMRTLRDPAA
;
A
#
# COMPACT_ATOMS: atom_id res chain seq x y z
N MET A 1 0.37 -0.46 4.01
CA MET A 1 -0.90 -1.21 4.08
C MET A 1 -1.94 -0.36 4.79
N ALA A 2 -3.18 -0.36 4.32
CA ALA A 2 -4.32 0.32 4.91
C ALA A 2 -5.52 -0.62 4.99
N LEU A 3 -6.45 -0.32 5.91
CA LEU A 3 -7.68 -1.06 6.15
C LEU A 3 -8.89 -0.12 5.99
N GLY A 4 -9.77 -0.43 5.05
CA GLY A 4 -11.01 0.30 4.81
C GLY A 4 -12.12 -0.09 5.79
N PRO A 5 -13.21 0.71 5.86
CA PRO A 5 -14.29 0.52 6.83
C PRO A 5 -15.08 -0.79 6.63
N ARG A 6 -15.05 -1.35 5.42
CA ARG A 6 -15.68 -2.65 5.09
C ARG A 6 -14.72 -3.84 5.21
N GLY A 7 -13.49 -3.60 5.65
CA GLY A 7 -12.45 -4.63 5.71
C GLY A 7 -11.68 -4.81 4.39
N ASP A 8 -11.83 -3.87 3.45
CA ASP A 8 -11.01 -3.78 2.23
C ASP A 8 -9.54 -3.51 2.62
N ILE A 9 -8.58 -4.23 2.05
CA ILE A 9 -7.15 -4.10 2.35
C ILE A 9 -6.46 -3.49 1.15
N VAL A 10 -5.70 -2.42 1.38
CA VAL A 10 -4.91 -1.75 0.33
C VAL A 10 -3.43 -1.85 0.67
N ILE A 11 -2.60 -2.17 -0.33
CA ILE A 11 -1.15 -2.02 -0.23
C ILE A 11 -0.73 -0.82 -1.07
N CYS A 12 0.03 0.07 -0.45
CA CYS A 12 0.71 1.17 -1.13
C CYS A 12 2.20 0.95 -0.99
N GLU A 13 2.86 0.66 -2.11
CA GLU A 13 4.30 0.49 -2.18
C GLU A 13 4.93 1.87 -2.47
N VAL A 14 5.53 2.46 -1.45
CA VAL A 14 6.14 3.79 -1.55
C VAL A 14 7.50 3.65 -2.22
N LYS A 15 7.69 4.33 -3.35
CA LYS A 15 9.00 4.41 -4.02
C LYS A 15 9.58 5.80 -3.82
N SER A 16 10.64 5.84 -3.01
CA SER A 16 11.37 7.07 -2.66
C SER A 16 12.22 7.62 -3.81
N GLY A 17 12.49 6.81 -4.83
CA GLY A 17 13.24 7.20 -6.00
C GLY A 17 13.29 6.09 -7.07
N VAL A 18 13.89 6.40 -8.21
CA VAL A 18 13.95 5.48 -9.36
C VAL A 18 14.71 4.20 -9.01
N GLU A 19 15.80 4.33 -8.23
CA GLU A 19 16.62 3.20 -7.79
C GLU A 19 15.82 2.26 -6.89
N ASP A 20 15.05 2.80 -5.94
CA ASP A 20 14.15 2.04 -5.05
C ASP A 20 13.13 1.21 -5.85
N TYR A 21 12.54 1.81 -6.88
CA TYR A 21 11.68 1.07 -7.82
C TYR A 21 12.42 -0.02 -8.60
N ARG A 22 13.64 0.26 -9.10
CA ARG A 22 14.40 -0.68 -9.93
C ARG A 22 14.95 -1.89 -9.17
N VAL A 23 15.30 -1.71 -7.89
CA VAL A 23 15.86 -2.79 -7.07
C VAL A 23 14.78 -3.67 -6.45
N ASP A 24 13.61 -3.11 -6.15
CA ASP A 24 12.49 -3.91 -5.71
C ASP A 24 11.89 -4.66 -6.90
N ARG A 25 12.30 -5.92 -7.05
CA ARG A 25 11.78 -6.82 -8.09
C ARG A 25 10.63 -7.70 -7.58
N LYS A 26 10.24 -7.54 -6.32
CA LYS A 26 9.27 -8.42 -5.64
C LYS A 26 7.92 -7.76 -5.40
N TRP A 27 7.76 -6.47 -5.71
CA TRP A 27 6.49 -5.76 -5.54
C TRP A 27 5.27 -6.54 -6.08
N GLY A 28 5.43 -7.25 -7.21
CA GLY A 28 4.36 -8.05 -7.81
C GLY A 28 3.88 -9.21 -6.94
N GLU A 29 4.73 -9.71 -6.04
CA GLU A 29 4.39 -10.79 -5.09
C GLU A 29 3.39 -10.34 -4.00
N TYR A 30 3.16 -9.02 -3.87
CA TYR A 30 2.26 -8.46 -2.86
C TYR A 30 0.78 -8.47 -3.30
N GLY A 31 0.50 -8.61 -4.59
CA GLY A 31 -0.88 -8.60 -5.14
C GLY A 31 -1.85 -9.56 -4.42
N PRO A 32 -1.47 -10.83 -4.13
CA PRO A 32 -2.32 -11.77 -3.38
C PRO A 32 -2.64 -11.38 -1.92
N PHE A 33 -2.16 -10.24 -1.43
CA PHE A 33 -2.32 -9.78 -0.05
C PHE A 33 -3.09 -8.44 0.06
N CYS A 34 -3.69 -7.95 -1.01
CA CYS A 34 -4.57 -6.77 -0.99
C CYS A 34 -5.73 -6.88 -1.98
N ASP A 35 -6.78 -6.10 -1.73
CA ASP A 35 -7.89 -5.87 -2.66
C ASP A 35 -7.55 -4.84 -3.74
N ALA A 36 -6.60 -3.95 -3.44
CA ALA A 36 -6.08 -2.95 -4.37
C ALA A 36 -4.61 -2.68 -4.04
N PHE A 37 -3.79 -2.57 -5.08
CA PHE A 37 -2.38 -2.25 -4.97
C PHE A 37 -2.09 -0.91 -5.62
N TYR A 38 -1.28 -0.08 -4.98
CA TYR A 38 -0.83 1.20 -5.50
C TYR A 38 0.68 1.31 -5.40
N PHE A 39 1.32 1.91 -6.40
CA PHE A 39 2.57 2.63 -6.17
C PHE A 39 2.25 3.99 -5.56
N ALA A 40 3.09 4.45 -4.64
CA ALA A 40 3.05 5.81 -4.13
C ALA A 40 4.40 6.49 -4.37
N VAL A 41 4.41 7.61 -5.09
CA VAL A 41 5.64 8.30 -5.52
C VAL A 41 5.56 9.81 -5.31
N ALA A 42 6.72 10.46 -5.29
CA ALA A 42 6.80 11.93 -5.25
C ALA A 42 6.30 12.57 -6.58
N PRO A 43 5.82 13.83 -6.56
CA PRO A 43 5.39 14.54 -7.78
C PRO A 43 6.44 14.58 -8.90
N GLU A 44 7.73 14.65 -8.54
CA GLU A 44 8.88 14.69 -9.43
C GLU A 44 9.35 13.31 -9.92
N PHE A 45 8.75 12.23 -9.43
CA PHE A 45 9.11 10.88 -9.87
C PHE A 45 8.73 10.67 -11.35
N PRO A 46 9.60 10.10 -12.20
CA PRO A 46 9.31 9.88 -13.62
C PRO A 46 8.29 8.75 -13.79
N SER A 47 7.00 9.06 -13.67
CA SER A 47 5.89 8.08 -13.65
C SER A 47 5.78 7.23 -14.91
N ASN A 48 6.37 7.65 -16.02
CA ASN A 48 6.42 6.91 -17.28
C ASN A 48 7.26 5.62 -17.22
N ILE A 49 8.09 5.43 -16.18
CA ILE A 49 8.83 4.17 -15.97
C ILE A 49 8.01 3.11 -15.22
N LEU A 50 6.91 3.53 -14.59
CA LEU A 50 6.01 2.63 -13.90
C LEU A 50 5.11 1.93 -14.92
N PRO A 51 4.70 0.68 -14.66
CA PRO A 51 3.71 0.01 -15.49
C PRO A 51 2.35 0.73 -15.45
N GLU A 52 1.50 0.47 -16.45
CA GLU A 52 0.15 1.03 -16.53
C GLU A 52 -0.75 0.55 -15.37
N GLU A 53 -0.52 -0.67 -14.90
CA GLU A 53 -1.09 -1.22 -13.68
C GLU A 53 0.06 -1.64 -12.77
N PRO A 54 -0.01 -1.41 -11.46
CA PRO A 54 -1.22 -1.20 -10.65
C PRO A 54 -1.59 0.30 -10.49
N GLY A 55 -2.43 0.64 -9.50
CA GLY A 55 -2.84 2.04 -9.25
C GLY A 55 -1.67 2.95 -8.89
N LEU A 56 -1.90 4.26 -8.96
CA LEU A 56 -0.87 5.27 -8.66
C LEU A 56 -1.39 6.35 -7.71
N ILE A 57 -0.65 6.56 -6.63
CA ILE A 57 -0.76 7.67 -5.71
C ILE A 57 0.44 8.59 -5.94
N VAL A 58 0.19 9.89 -6.05
CA VAL A 58 1.23 10.93 -5.99
C VAL A 58 1.11 11.61 -4.64
N ALA A 59 2.20 11.65 -3.87
CA ALA A 59 2.21 12.15 -2.50
C ALA A 59 3.50 12.88 -2.15
N ASP A 60 3.40 13.83 -1.22
CA ASP A 60 4.51 14.58 -0.64
C ASP A 60 4.43 14.58 0.90
N GLY A 61 5.18 15.47 1.55
CA GLY A 61 5.19 15.58 3.02
C GLY A 61 3.88 16.13 3.63
N PHE A 62 2.95 16.63 2.82
CA PHE A 62 1.71 17.26 3.26
C PHE A 62 0.48 16.41 2.95
N GLY A 63 0.50 15.63 1.88
CA GLY A 63 -0.63 14.78 1.51
C GLY A 63 -0.37 13.94 0.28
N GLY A 64 -1.45 13.40 -0.29
CA GLY A 64 -1.37 12.65 -1.53
C GLY A 64 -2.73 12.47 -2.19
N ALA A 65 -2.71 12.19 -3.48
CA ALA A 65 -3.88 11.97 -4.30
C ALA A 65 -3.75 10.70 -5.12
N VAL A 66 -4.84 9.95 -5.25
CA VAL A 66 -4.95 8.88 -6.24
C VAL A 66 -5.08 9.54 -7.61
N VAL A 67 -4.08 9.33 -8.47
CA VAL A 67 -4.09 9.86 -9.85
C VAL A 67 -4.47 8.78 -10.87
N ARG A 68 -4.40 7.51 -10.46
CA ARG A 68 -4.86 6.36 -11.21
C ARG A 68 -5.41 5.32 -10.23
N ASP A 69 -6.68 4.97 -10.37
CA ASP A 69 -7.30 3.91 -9.57
C ASP A 69 -6.65 2.56 -9.84
N ALA A 70 -6.53 1.75 -8.79
CA ALA A 70 -6.07 0.38 -8.93
C ALA A 70 -7.20 -0.55 -9.40
N PRO A 71 -6.90 -1.54 -10.24
CA PRO A 71 -7.83 -2.63 -10.51
C PRO A 71 -8.24 -3.34 -9.21
N ALA A 72 -9.53 -3.69 -9.12
CA ALA A 72 -10.04 -4.45 -7.99
C ALA A 72 -9.59 -5.92 -8.07
N SER A 73 -8.98 -6.43 -7.00
CA SER A 73 -8.50 -7.81 -6.90
C SER A 73 -8.96 -8.43 -5.57
N PRO A 74 -10.24 -8.84 -5.44
CA PRO A 74 -10.81 -9.23 -4.16
C PRO A 74 -10.07 -10.36 -3.46
N LEU A 75 -9.74 -10.15 -2.19
CA LEU A 75 -9.11 -11.16 -1.35
C LEU A 75 -10.08 -12.28 -0.98
N ALA A 76 -9.55 -13.52 -1.00
CA ALA A 76 -10.24 -14.67 -0.43
C ALA A 76 -10.60 -14.41 1.06
N PRO A 77 -11.82 -14.79 1.53
CA PRO A 77 -12.28 -14.46 2.88
C PRO A 77 -11.34 -14.89 4.01
N ALA A 78 -10.74 -16.08 3.89
CA ALA A 78 -9.78 -16.59 4.87
C ALA A 78 -8.51 -15.71 4.96
N ARG A 79 -7.99 -15.25 3.81
CA ARG A 79 -6.83 -14.36 3.72
C ARG A 79 -7.14 -12.99 4.33
N ARG A 80 -8.29 -12.42 3.96
CA ARG A 80 -8.79 -11.15 4.51
C ARG A 80 -8.85 -11.20 6.03
N LYS A 81 -9.50 -12.22 6.59
CA LYS A 81 -9.61 -12.39 8.04
C LYS A 81 -8.24 -12.46 8.72
N ALA A 82 -7.30 -13.24 8.16
CA ALA A 82 -5.96 -13.36 8.71
C ALA A 82 -5.21 -12.01 8.71
N LEU A 83 -5.27 -11.27 7.61
CA LEU A 83 -4.62 -9.96 7.47
C LEU A 83 -5.25 -8.90 8.38
N ILE A 84 -6.58 -8.86 8.54
CA ILE A 84 -7.26 -7.95 9.47
C ILE A 84 -6.81 -8.21 10.91
N VAL A 85 -6.75 -9.49 11.33
CA VAL A 85 -6.27 -9.84 12.68
C VAL A 85 -4.81 -9.43 12.87
N ALA A 86 -3.95 -9.64 11.86
CA ALA A 86 -2.56 -9.22 11.90
C ALA A 86 -2.41 -7.69 11.98
N PHE A 87 -3.19 -6.96 11.18
CA PHE A 87 -3.24 -5.49 11.19
C PHE A 87 -3.67 -4.95 12.55
N GLY A 88 -4.74 -5.49 13.13
CA GLY A 88 -5.23 -5.10 14.46
C GLY A 88 -4.23 -5.38 15.57
N ARG A 89 -3.56 -6.55 15.54
CA ARG A 89 -2.48 -6.87 16.49
C ARG A 89 -1.31 -5.89 16.36
N LEU A 90 -0.88 -5.58 15.13
CA LEU A 90 0.19 -4.61 14.89
C LEU A 90 -0.17 -3.22 15.40
N GLY A 91 -1.41 -2.77 15.13
CA GLY A 91 -1.94 -1.51 15.63
C GLY A 91 -1.90 -1.44 17.15
N ALA A 92 -2.50 -2.42 17.83
CA ALA A 92 -2.50 -2.50 19.29
C ALA A 92 -1.08 -2.53 19.88
N MET A 93 -0.17 -3.33 19.31
CA MET A 93 1.23 -3.39 19.78
C MET A 93 1.96 -2.06 19.65
N ARG A 94 1.67 -1.25 18.63
CA ARG A 94 2.30 0.06 18.45
C ARG A 94 1.70 1.11 19.38
N THR A 95 0.38 1.12 19.56
CA THR A 95 -0.30 2.06 20.47
C THR A 95 0.04 1.79 21.94
N LEU A 96 0.17 0.52 22.34
CA LEU A 96 0.52 0.15 23.72
C LEU A 96 2.00 0.35 24.07
N ARG A 97 2.85 0.61 23.07
CA ARG A 97 4.29 0.87 23.25
C ARG A 97 4.63 2.34 23.46
N ASP A 98 3.65 3.15 23.82
CA ASP A 98 3.89 4.55 24.17
C ASP A 98 4.14 4.70 25.69
N PRO A 99 5.40 4.84 26.14
CA PRO A 99 5.71 5.25 27.51
C PRO A 99 5.61 6.77 27.72
N ALA A 100 5.19 7.56 26.72
CA ALA A 100 5.21 9.02 26.76
C ALA A 100 3.93 9.68 26.19
N ALA A 101 2.77 9.17 26.58
CA ALA A 101 1.56 10.00 26.63
C ALA A 101 1.60 10.90 27.88
#